data_AF-A0A7G9G7L5-F1
#
_entry.id   AF-A0A7G9G7L5-F1
#
_cell.length_a   1.000
_cell.length_b   1.000
_cell.length_c   1.000
_cell.angle_alpha   90.00
_cell.angle_beta   90.00
_cell.angle_gamma   90.00
#
_symmetry.space_group_name_H-M   'P 1'
#
loop_
_entity.id
_entity.type
_entity.pdbx_description
1 polymer ?
#
loop_
_entity_poly.entity_id
_entity_poly.type
_entity_poly.pdbx_seq_one_letter_code
_entity_poly.pdbx_strand_id
1 'polypeptide(L)'
;MKPYRSINYRIATWLIHLSVWFTTIFLFVFWSRIPDQIPSHYNGAGAVDKWGGKEVLFMLIFVMFFVYGCHFIAVLICKNGTTREGLYSKKLKDFVTDEDVQTAVRITLDFLAWMDASLMAMFVYITVCSASCVPIGPWFVAAVFLVMGLELTWYTVRMLKQRKIIRIRAAGGLEAWNEEAGKGSRKRIYGDVENVPEEKCVGDITGGQEEFTYDDVTGSFGAKTLGDIGCAPEEKTYGDISGEYGSEKEDDM
;
A
#
# COMPACT_ATOMS: atom_id res chain seq x y z
N MET A 1 -19.63 14.83 14.31
CA MET A 1 -18.51 14.07 13.72
C MET A 1 -17.32 14.15 14.66
N LYS A 2 -16.77 13.03 15.14
CA LYS A 2 -15.61 13.04 16.05
C LYS A 2 -14.39 13.60 15.30
N PRO A 3 -13.63 14.53 15.90
CA PRO A 3 -12.47 15.10 15.23
C PRO A 3 -11.51 13.99 14.82
N TYR A 4 -10.95 14.15 13.63
CA TYR A 4 -10.02 13.22 13.00
C TYR A 4 -8.69 13.03 13.78
N ARG A 5 -8.51 13.73 14.90
CA ARG A 5 -7.28 13.72 15.71
C ARG A 5 -7.42 12.76 16.87
N SER A 6 -6.66 11.66 16.86
CA SER A 6 -6.47 10.84 18.05
C SER A 6 -5.68 11.62 19.12
N ILE A 7 -5.73 11.17 20.36
CA ILE A 7 -4.85 11.70 21.42
C ILE A 7 -3.37 11.46 21.09
N ASN A 8 -3.05 10.31 20.50
CA ASN A 8 -1.69 9.92 20.12
C ASN A 8 -1.10 10.86 19.07
N TYR A 9 -1.87 11.17 18.02
CA TYR A 9 -1.50 12.13 16.99
C TYR A 9 -1.18 13.49 17.62
N ARG A 10 -2.05 13.98 18.52
CA ARG A 10 -1.82 15.28 19.18
C ARG A 10 -0.51 15.28 19.96
N ILE A 11 -0.25 14.24 20.74
CA ILE A 11 0.99 14.10 21.52
C ILE A 11 2.20 14.12 20.59
N ALA A 12 2.20 13.28 19.55
CA ALA A 12 3.32 13.21 18.60
C ALA A 12 3.56 14.55 17.89
N THR A 13 2.49 15.23 17.43
CA THR A 13 2.61 16.57 16.83
C THR A 13 3.17 17.61 17.80
N TRP A 14 2.78 17.58 19.09
CA TRP A 14 3.39 18.43 20.11
C TRP A 14 4.88 18.13 20.30
N LEU A 15 5.29 16.86 20.27
CA LEU A 15 6.70 16.47 20.34
C LEU A 15 7.49 17.00 19.13
N ILE A 16 6.92 16.93 17.92
CA ILE A 16 7.53 17.50 16.71
C ILE A 16 7.74 19.01 16.86
N HIS A 17 6.69 19.75 17.27
CA HIS A 17 6.80 21.20 17.51
C HIS A 17 7.87 21.52 18.56
N LEU A 18 7.83 20.81 19.69
CA LEU A 18 8.78 21.00 20.78
C LEU A 18 10.20 20.76 20.29
N SER A 19 10.44 19.70 19.52
CA SER A 19 11.76 19.34 19.00
C SER A 19 12.35 20.43 18.10
N VAL A 20 11.58 20.93 17.13
CA VAL A 20 12.05 21.97 16.20
C VAL A 20 12.34 23.28 16.93
N TRP A 21 11.44 23.72 17.81
CA TRP A 21 11.62 24.98 18.53
C TRP A 21 12.70 24.88 19.59
N PHE A 22 12.76 23.77 20.33
CA PHE A 22 13.82 23.50 21.29
C PHE A 22 15.19 23.57 20.63
N THR A 23 15.42 22.83 19.53
CA THR A 23 16.71 22.83 18.84
C THR A 23 17.07 24.21 18.30
N THR A 24 16.10 24.92 17.73
CA THR A 24 16.32 26.27 17.19
C THR A 24 16.73 27.25 18.30
N ILE A 25 15.98 27.28 19.41
CA ILE A 25 16.24 28.16 20.55
C ILE A 25 17.57 27.77 21.21
N PHE A 26 17.83 26.48 21.39
CA PHE A 26 19.08 25.95 21.93
C PHE A 26 20.28 26.46 21.12
N LEU A 27 20.27 26.27 19.80
CA LEU A 27 21.39 26.71 18.96
C LEU A 27 21.54 28.22 18.94
N PHE A 28 20.44 28.98 18.94
CA PHE A 28 20.49 30.44 18.99
C PHE A 28 21.09 30.97 20.31
N VAL A 29 20.65 30.42 21.46
CA VAL A 29 21.10 30.86 22.79
C VAL A 29 22.54 30.47 23.07
N PHE A 30 22.97 29.30 22.60
CA PHE A 30 24.31 28.77 22.88
C PHE A 30 25.32 29.00 21.75
N TRP A 31 24.94 29.64 20.64
CA TRP A 31 25.77 29.80 19.44
C TRP A 31 27.20 30.30 19.73
N SER A 32 27.33 31.33 20.56
CA SER A 32 28.63 31.94 20.91
C SER A 32 29.50 31.05 21.81
N ARG A 33 28.91 30.04 22.46
CA ARG A 33 29.61 29.07 23.32
C ARG A 33 29.96 27.77 22.59
N ILE A 34 29.35 27.52 21.42
CA ILE A 34 29.65 26.34 20.62
C ILE A 34 31.04 26.53 19.98
N PRO A 35 31.98 25.57 20.16
CA PRO A 35 33.30 25.64 19.54
C PRO A 35 33.21 25.72 18.02
N ASP A 36 34.17 26.39 17.36
CA ASP A 36 34.18 26.49 15.90
C ASP A 36 34.32 25.12 15.21
N GLN A 37 34.95 24.16 15.90
CA GLN A 37 35.10 22.79 15.45
C GLN A 37 34.27 21.83 16.32
N ILE A 38 33.35 21.11 15.68
CA ILE A 38 32.44 20.15 16.33
C ILE A 38 32.44 18.80 15.61
N PRO A 39 31.96 17.71 16.24
CA PRO A 39 31.72 16.44 15.56
C PRO A 39 30.74 16.60 14.40
N SER A 40 31.17 16.25 13.19
CA SER A 40 30.34 16.29 11.98
C SER A 40 29.86 14.90 11.54
N HIS A 41 30.51 13.85 12.02
CA HIS A 41 30.11 12.47 11.80
C HIS A 41 30.50 11.58 12.99
N TYR A 42 29.74 10.50 13.17
CA TYR A 42 29.97 9.48 14.17
C TYR A 42 29.99 8.11 13.49
N ASN A 43 30.89 7.22 13.92
CA ASN A 43 30.94 5.86 13.43
C ASN A 43 29.84 4.97 14.04
N GLY A 44 29.78 3.70 13.62
CA GLY A 44 28.80 2.73 14.13
C GLY A 44 28.90 2.40 15.63
N ALA A 45 30.03 2.71 16.28
CA ALA A 45 30.20 2.60 17.73
C ALA A 45 29.80 3.90 18.47
N GLY A 46 29.29 4.90 17.75
CA GLY A 46 28.89 6.19 18.31
C GLY A 46 30.06 7.08 18.73
N ALA A 47 31.28 6.78 18.30
CA ALA A 47 32.45 7.61 18.51
C ALA A 47 32.61 8.61 17.37
N VAL A 48 33.19 9.78 17.66
CA VAL A 48 33.48 10.80 16.66
C VAL A 48 34.58 10.30 15.73
N ASP A 49 34.29 10.22 14.44
CA ASP A 49 35.26 9.84 13.40
C ASP A 49 35.53 10.98 12.41
N LYS A 50 34.73 12.05 12.43
CA LYS A 50 34.94 13.26 11.64
C LYS A 50 34.56 14.52 12.41
N TRP A 51 35.37 15.56 12.21
CA TRP A 51 35.15 16.90 12.74
C TRP A 51 34.83 17.87 11.60
N GLY A 52 34.12 18.96 11.90
CA GLY A 52 33.75 19.98 10.94
C GLY A 52 33.43 21.32 11.60
N GLY A 53 33.16 22.34 10.79
CA GLY A 53 32.76 23.65 11.29
C GLY A 53 31.37 23.63 11.93
N LYS A 54 31.13 24.46 12.95
CA LYS A 54 29.82 24.56 13.63
C LYS A 54 28.66 24.98 12.73
N GLU A 55 28.96 25.58 11.58
CA GLU A 55 28.00 25.93 10.53
C GLU A 55 27.19 24.72 10.03
N VAL A 56 27.71 23.49 10.19
CA VAL A 56 26.97 22.27 9.85
C VAL A 56 25.68 22.11 10.68
N LEU A 57 25.60 22.74 11.85
CA LEU A 57 24.38 22.75 12.67
C LEU A 57 23.23 23.50 11.97
N PHE A 58 23.51 24.50 11.13
CA PHE A 58 22.48 25.14 10.32
C PHE A 58 21.88 24.19 9.29
N MET A 59 22.68 23.28 8.73
CA MET A 59 22.18 22.23 7.85
C MET A 59 21.21 21.31 8.59
N LEU A 60 21.52 20.94 9.85
CA LEU A 60 20.62 20.14 10.68
C LEU A 60 19.31 20.88 10.98
N ILE A 61 19.36 22.17 11.34
CA ILE A 61 18.15 23.00 11.50
C ILE A 61 17.32 22.99 10.22
N PHE A 62 17.96 23.21 9.06
CA PHE A 62 17.27 23.20 7.77
C PHE A 62 16.55 21.89 7.51
N VAL A 63 17.22 20.75 7.73
CA VAL A 63 16.61 19.42 7.59
C VAL A 63 15.44 19.23 8.55
N MET A 64 15.55 19.69 9.80
CA MET A 64 14.43 19.66 10.75
C MET A 64 13.25 20.51 10.28
N PHE A 65 13.46 21.73 9.79
CA PHE A 65 12.37 22.54 9.23
C PHE A 65 11.78 21.93 7.95
N PHE A 66 12.60 21.27 7.14
CA PHE A 66 12.14 20.55 5.95
C PHE A 66 11.21 19.40 6.33
N VAL A 67 11.64 18.51 7.24
CA VAL A 67 10.79 17.40 7.72
C VAL A 67 9.53 17.94 8.41
N TYR A 68 9.65 19.03 9.17
CA TYR A 68 8.50 19.69 9.80
C TYR A 68 7.47 20.21 8.77
N GLY A 69 7.94 20.85 7.70
CA GLY A 69 7.10 21.29 6.58
C GLY A 69 6.46 20.10 5.84
N CYS A 70 7.26 19.07 5.54
CA CYS A 70 6.77 17.82 4.93
C CYS A 70 5.69 17.16 5.79
N HIS A 71 5.86 17.10 7.11
CA HIS A 71 4.86 16.58 8.03
C HIS A 71 3.53 17.33 7.89
N PHE A 72 3.56 18.67 7.88
CA PHE A 72 2.35 19.48 7.73
C PHE A 72 1.67 19.24 6.38
N ILE A 73 2.44 19.20 5.29
CA ILE A 73 1.93 18.93 3.93
C ILE A 73 1.33 17.53 3.85
N ALA A 74 2.02 16.51 4.35
CA ALA A 74 1.54 15.12 4.36
C ALA A 74 0.24 14.99 5.17
N VAL A 75 0.15 15.66 6.33
CA VAL A 75 -1.09 15.74 7.12
C VAL A 75 -2.22 16.40 6.34
N LEU A 76 -1.97 17.48 5.59
CA LEU A 76 -2.98 18.14 4.75
C LEU A 76 -3.47 17.21 3.64
N ILE A 77 -2.55 16.53 2.95
CA ILE A 77 -2.88 15.58 1.89
C ILE A 77 -3.69 14.41 2.45
N CYS A 78 -3.27 13.80 3.57
CA CYS A 78 -4.02 12.70 4.18
C CYS A 78 -5.38 13.13 4.75
N LYS A 79 -5.58 14.41 5.08
CA LYS A 79 -6.87 14.91 5.55
C LYS A 79 -7.84 15.17 4.41
N ASN A 80 -7.36 15.77 3.33
CA ASN A 80 -8.20 16.31 2.26
C ASN A 80 -8.24 15.41 1.02
N GLY A 81 -7.21 14.60 0.79
CA GLY A 81 -7.03 13.79 -0.42
C GLY A 81 -7.43 12.33 -0.27
N THR A 82 -7.84 11.88 0.92
CA THR A 82 -8.13 10.48 1.15
C THR A 82 -9.59 10.12 0.85
N THR A 83 -9.81 9.39 -0.23
CA THR A 83 -11.12 8.85 -0.65
C THR A 83 -11.24 7.35 -0.36
N ARG A 84 -12.48 6.83 -0.31
CA ARG A 84 -12.76 5.39 -0.13
C ARG A 84 -12.03 4.54 -1.19
N GLU A 85 -12.01 5.03 -2.43
CA GLU A 85 -11.40 4.36 -3.57
C GLU A 85 -9.87 4.43 -3.57
N GLY A 86 -9.28 5.47 -2.96
CA GLY A 86 -7.83 5.61 -2.83
C GLY A 86 -7.22 4.70 -1.76
N LEU A 87 -7.98 4.28 -0.75
CA LEU A 87 -7.49 3.45 0.36
C LEU A 87 -7.69 1.95 0.16
N TYR A 88 -8.78 1.56 -0.51
CA TYR A 88 -9.22 0.18 -0.58
C TYR A 88 -9.37 -0.27 -2.04
N SER A 89 -9.02 -1.53 -2.30
CA SER A 89 -9.19 -2.14 -3.62
C SER A 89 -10.65 -2.12 -4.07
N LYS A 90 -10.89 -2.09 -5.40
CA LYS A 90 -12.23 -2.14 -6.00
C LYS A 90 -13.11 -3.26 -5.44
N LYS A 91 -12.52 -4.41 -5.07
CA LYS A 91 -13.25 -5.55 -4.48
C LYS A 91 -13.75 -5.32 -3.06
N LEU A 92 -13.09 -4.44 -2.29
CA LEU A 92 -13.42 -4.19 -0.88
C LEU A 92 -14.25 -2.93 -0.69
N LYS A 93 -14.29 -2.01 -1.67
CA LYS A 93 -14.88 -0.68 -1.51
C LYS A 93 -16.35 -0.71 -1.05
N ASP A 94 -17.12 -1.70 -1.52
CA ASP A 94 -18.55 -1.83 -1.26
C ASP A 94 -18.84 -2.33 0.17
N PHE A 95 -17.87 -2.99 0.81
CA PHE A 95 -17.97 -3.52 2.18
C PHE A 95 -17.30 -2.64 3.24
N VAL A 96 -16.58 -1.60 2.81
CA VAL A 96 -15.93 -0.61 3.68
C VAL A 96 -16.98 0.36 4.18
N THR A 97 -16.99 0.71 5.46
CA THR A 97 -17.83 1.79 6.01
C THR A 97 -17.06 3.11 6.11
N ASP A 98 -17.77 4.23 6.29
CA ASP A 98 -17.12 5.52 6.50
C ASP A 98 -16.32 5.56 7.83
N GLU A 99 -16.72 4.75 8.81
CA GLU A 99 -15.97 4.58 10.06
C GLU A 99 -14.65 3.82 9.84
N ASP A 100 -14.64 2.82 8.95
CA ASP A 100 -13.41 2.10 8.58
C ASP A 100 -12.42 3.03 7.87
N VAL A 101 -12.92 3.89 6.97
CA VAL A 101 -12.12 4.94 6.34
C VAL A 101 -11.56 5.87 7.39
N GLN A 102 -12.39 6.44 8.27
CA GLN A 102 -11.91 7.33 9.33
C GLN A 102 -10.86 6.66 10.23
N THR A 103 -11.02 5.37 10.51
CA THR A 103 -10.09 4.66 11.40
C THR A 103 -8.76 4.37 10.71
N ALA A 104 -8.77 3.95 9.44
CA ALA A 104 -7.55 3.79 8.65
C ALA A 104 -6.77 5.11 8.59
N VAL A 105 -7.49 6.21 8.32
CA VAL A 105 -6.92 7.54 8.09
C VAL A 105 -6.32 8.03 9.43
N ARG A 106 -7.00 7.82 10.57
CA ARG A 106 -6.44 8.04 11.92
C ARG A 106 -5.18 7.22 12.21
N ILE A 107 -5.17 5.93 11.90
CA ILE A 107 -4.01 5.05 12.12
C ILE A 107 -2.83 5.53 11.27
N THR A 108 -3.07 5.92 10.03
CA THR A 108 -2.04 6.46 9.13
C THR A 108 -1.45 7.76 9.67
N LEU A 109 -2.27 8.69 10.17
CA LEU A 109 -1.76 9.91 10.79
C LEU A 109 -1.00 9.66 12.09
N ASP A 110 -1.49 8.76 12.93
CA ASP A 110 -0.78 8.37 14.15
C ASP A 110 0.60 7.83 13.80
N PHE A 111 0.67 6.91 12.83
CA PHE A 111 1.92 6.34 12.32
C PHE A 111 2.86 7.42 11.80
N LEU A 112 2.39 8.27 10.87
CA LEU A 112 3.18 9.34 10.28
C LEU A 112 3.74 10.28 11.36
N ALA A 113 2.90 10.71 12.30
CA ALA A 113 3.31 11.63 13.35
C ALA A 113 4.32 11.00 14.33
N TRP A 114 4.19 9.73 14.69
CA TRP A 114 5.15 9.07 15.58
C TRP A 114 6.50 8.81 14.89
N MET A 115 6.49 8.42 13.62
CA MET A 115 7.73 8.26 12.83
C MET A 115 8.49 9.59 12.69
N ASP A 116 7.78 10.68 12.40
CA ASP A 116 8.38 12.01 12.32
C ASP A 116 8.84 12.49 13.70
N ALA A 117 8.10 12.19 14.78
CA ALA A 117 8.49 12.55 16.13
C ALA A 117 9.76 11.81 16.59
N SER A 118 9.90 10.52 16.30
CA SER A 118 11.10 9.74 16.64
C SER A 118 12.31 10.20 15.82
N LEU A 119 12.11 10.51 14.54
CA LEU A 119 13.14 11.13 13.69
C LEU A 119 13.57 12.51 14.21
N MET A 120 12.63 13.36 14.64
CA MET A 120 12.93 14.67 15.23
C MET A 120 13.70 14.55 16.53
N ALA A 121 13.30 13.65 17.42
CA ALA A 121 13.99 13.40 18.68
C ALA A 121 15.44 12.93 18.45
N MET A 122 15.66 12.10 17.42
CA MET A 122 16.99 11.68 17.00
C MET A 122 17.84 12.88 16.56
N PHE A 123 17.30 13.79 15.74
CA PHE A 123 18.02 14.99 15.33
C PHE A 123 18.33 15.93 16.49
N VAL A 124 17.37 16.15 17.41
CA VAL A 124 17.60 16.91 18.64
C VAL A 124 18.80 16.34 19.41
N TYR A 125 18.81 15.02 19.63
CA TYR A 125 19.88 14.35 20.36
C TYR A 125 21.24 14.51 19.68
N ILE A 126 21.33 14.25 18.37
CA ILE A 126 22.59 14.40 17.61
C ILE A 126 23.06 15.86 17.64
N THR A 127 22.15 16.82 17.48
CA THR A 127 22.47 18.25 17.53
C THR A 127 23.05 18.65 18.89
N VAL A 128 22.43 18.23 19.99
CA VAL A 128 22.93 18.53 21.35
C VAL A 128 24.29 17.87 21.58
N CYS A 129 24.48 16.62 21.15
CA CYS A 129 25.76 15.92 21.29
C CYS A 129 26.87 16.60 20.48
N SER A 130 26.58 16.96 19.23
CA SER A 130 27.50 17.65 18.33
C SER A 130 27.87 19.04 18.87
N ALA A 131 26.88 19.84 19.29
CA ALA A 131 27.11 21.16 19.88
C ALA A 131 27.91 21.11 21.20
N SER A 132 27.82 19.99 21.93
CA SER A 132 28.54 19.77 23.19
C SER A 132 29.87 19.03 23.00
N CYS A 133 30.25 18.70 21.76
CA CYS A 133 31.44 17.93 21.42
C CYS A 133 31.56 16.57 22.14
N VAL A 134 30.43 15.89 22.36
CA VAL A 134 30.39 14.58 23.03
C VAL A 134 30.08 13.44 22.05
N PRO A 135 30.62 12.23 22.27
CA PRO A 135 30.22 11.06 21.49
C PRO A 135 28.74 10.71 21.75
N ILE A 136 28.03 10.25 20.73
CA ILE A 136 26.61 9.86 20.82
C ILE A 136 26.40 8.54 21.57
N GLY A 137 27.45 7.73 21.68
CA GLY A 137 27.47 6.46 22.41
C GLY A 137 27.06 5.24 21.57
N PRO A 138 27.54 4.04 21.94
CA PRO A 138 27.36 2.81 21.13
C PRO A 138 25.92 2.28 21.11
N TRP A 139 25.09 2.68 22.09
CA TRP A 139 23.70 2.26 22.18
C TRP A 139 22.79 2.97 21.17
N PHE A 140 23.21 4.13 20.65
CA PHE A 140 22.37 5.03 19.88
C PHE A 140 21.78 4.34 18.65
N VAL A 141 22.62 3.68 17.85
CA VAL A 141 22.18 3.00 16.61
C VAL A 141 21.16 1.91 16.93
N ALA A 142 21.43 1.09 17.95
CA ALA A 142 20.51 0.04 18.38
C ALA A 142 19.18 0.63 18.87
N ALA A 143 19.21 1.71 19.65
CA ALA A 143 18.01 2.38 20.14
C ALA A 143 17.15 2.96 19.01
N VAL A 144 17.77 3.60 18.01
CA VAL A 144 17.05 4.14 16.84
C VAL A 144 16.34 3.02 16.09
N PHE A 145 17.03 1.92 15.78
CA PHE A 145 16.42 0.79 15.09
C PHE A 145 15.31 0.13 15.90
N LEU A 146 15.47 0.02 17.23
CA LEU A 146 14.44 -0.55 18.10
C LEU A 146 13.20 0.35 18.14
N VAL A 147 13.35 1.66 18.38
CA VAL A 147 12.22 2.59 18.46
C VAL A 147 11.46 2.63 17.13
N MET A 148 12.16 2.89 16.02
CA MET A 148 11.53 2.96 14.70
C MET A 148 10.94 1.61 14.26
N GLY A 149 11.63 0.51 14.54
CA GLY A 149 11.16 -0.84 14.22
C GLY A 149 9.91 -1.24 15.00
N LEU A 150 9.86 -0.92 16.30
CA LEU A 150 8.69 -1.18 17.14
C LEU A 150 7.48 -0.34 16.71
N GLU A 151 7.69 0.94 16.40
CA GLU A 151 6.63 1.83 15.88
C GLU A 151 6.09 1.29 14.55
N LEU A 152 6.98 0.99 13.60
CA LEU A 152 6.61 0.44 12.29
C LEU A 152 5.83 -0.86 12.41
N THR A 153 6.32 -1.82 13.20
CA THR A 153 5.67 -3.12 13.38
C THR A 153 4.32 -2.98 14.07
N TRP A 154 4.22 -2.14 15.12
CA TRP A 154 2.98 -1.88 15.84
C TRP A 154 1.89 -1.33 14.92
N TYR A 155 2.19 -0.27 14.17
CA TYR A 155 1.22 0.36 13.27
C TYR A 155 0.87 -0.54 12.08
N THR A 156 1.83 -1.31 11.57
CA THR A 156 1.58 -2.31 10.51
C THR A 156 0.62 -3.39 10.98
N VAL A 157 0.86 -4.00 12.15
CA VAL A 157 -0.04 -5.01 12.72
C VAL A 157 -1.43 -4.43 12.95
N ARG A 158 -1.53 -3.19 13.43
CA ARG A 158 -2.80 -2.51 13.65
C ARG A 158 -3.58 -2.30 12.35
N MET A 159 -2.92 -1.88 11.27
CA MET A 159 -3.54 -1.77 9.94
C MET A 159 -3.97 -3.14 9.39
N LEU A 160 -3.14 -4.17 9.54
CA LEU A 160 -3.47 -5.53 9.09
C LEU A 160 -4.69 -6.11 9.83
N LYS A 161 -4.81 -5.87 11.14
CA LYS A 161 -5.99 -6.27 11.92
C LYS A 161 -7.27 -5.60 11.41
N GLN A 162 -7.22 -4.31 11.11
CA GLN A 162 -8.36 -3.59 10.53
C GLN A 162 -8.77 -4.17 9.17
N ARG A 163 -7.78 -4.41 8.30
CA ARG A 163 -8.02 -4.99 6.97
C ARG A 163 -8.62 -6.39 7.06
N LYS A 164 -8.23 -7.20 8.05
CA LYS A 164 -8.80 -8.54 8.28
C LYS A 164 -10.29 -8.47 8.62
N ILE A 165 -10.71 -7.52 9.47
CA ILE A 165 -12.12 -7.32 9.83
C ILE A 165 -12.97 -6.97 8.59
N ILE A 166 -12.47 -6.08 7.74
CA ILE A 166 -13.15 -5.69 6.49
C ILE A 166 -13.25 -6.89 5.53
N ARG A 167 -12.19 -7.70 5.41
CA ARG A 167 -12.20 -8.90 4.56
C ARG A 167 -13.21 -9.94 5.02
N ILE A 168 -13.35 -10.17 6.33
CA ILE A 168 -14.33 -11.11 6.87
C ILE A 168 -15.76 -10.63 6.55
N ARG A 169 -16.05 -9.32 6.68
CA ARG A 169 -17.34 -8.74 6.28
C ARG A 169 -17.60 -8.89 4.77
N ALA A 170 -16.58 -8.69 3.95
CA ALA A 170 -16.69 -8.89 2.51
C ALA A 170 -16.99 -10.35 2.14
N ALA A 171 -16.32 -11.30 2.78
CA ALA A 171 -16.55 -12.74 2.56
C ALA A 171 -17.99 -13.15 2.94
N GLY A 172 -18.45 -12.77 4.13
CA GLY A 172 -19.83 -13.07 4.56
C GLY A 172 -20.89 -12.38 3.69
N GLY A 173 -20.62 -11.17 3.20
CA GLY A 173 -21.51 -10.48 2.26
C GLY A 173 -21.61 -11.17 0.90
N LEU A 174 -20.50 -11.76 0.42
CA LEU A 174 -20.47 -12.54 -0.83
C LEU A 174 -21.23 -13.87 -0.68
N GLU A 175 -21.07 -14.56 0.45
CA GLU A 175 -21.81 -15.79 0.74
C GLU A 175 -23.33 -15.55 0.76
N ALA A 176 -23.77 -14.52 1.47
CA ALA A 176 -25.20 -14.15 1.52
C ALA A 176 -25.76 -13.81 0.13
N TRP A 177 -25.02 -13.05 -0.68
CA TRP A 177 -25.44 -12.73 -2.05
C TRP A 177 -25.56 -13.98 -2.94
N ASN A 178 -24.59 -14.90 -2.86
CA ASN A 178 -24.61 -16.15 -3.61
C ASN A 178 -25.80 -17.04 -3.21
N GLU A 179 -26.13 -17.12 -1.92
CA GLU A 179 -27.31 -17.86 -1.45
C GLU A 179 -28.64 -17.26 -1.97
N GLU A 180 -28.77 -15.94 -1.97
CA GLU A 180 -29.95 -15.24 -2.50
C GLU A 180 -30.09 -15.43 -4.01
N ALA A 181 -28.99 -15.32 -4.76
CA ALA A 181 -28.96 -15.58 -6.19
C ALA A 181 -29.33 -17.04 -6.51
N GLY A 182 -28.86 -18.00 -5.70
CA GLY A 182 -29.22 -19.41 -5.80
C GLY A 182 -30.70 -19.69 -5.51
N LYS A 183 -31.32 -18.94 -4.58
CA LYS A 183 -32.77 -18.99 -4.30
C LYS A 183 -33.60 -18.33 -5.41
N GLY A 184 -33.09 -17.26 -6.03
CA GLY A 184 -33.72 -16.56 -7.16
C GLY A 184 -33.72 -17.36 -8.47
N SER A 185 -32.71 -18.19 -8.70
CA SER A 185 -32.61 -19.05 -9.89
C SER A 185 -33.50 -20.30 -9.80
N ARG A 186 -33.87 -20.74 -8.59
CA ARG A 186 -34.66 -21.96 -8.37
C ARG A 186 -36.19 -21.79 -8.51
N LYS A 187 -36.68 -20.62 -8.95
CA LYS A 187 -38.12 -20.27 -8.95
C LYS A 187 -38.72 -19.89 -10.31
N ARG A 188 -38.16 -20.36 -11.41
CA ARG A 188 -38.82 -20.36 -12.73
C ARG A 188 -38.34 -21.58 -13.50
N ILE A 189 -39.06 -22.70 -13.41
CA ILE A 189 -39.51 -23.61 -14.50
C ILE A 189 -40.36 -24.69 -13.80
N TYR A 190 -41.64 -24.42 -13.63
CA TYR A 190 -42.70 -25.44 -13.63
C TYR A 190 -43.97 -24.68 -14.01
N GLY A 191 -44.09 -24.44 -15.31
CA GLY A 191 -45.29 -23.95 -15.98
C GLY A 191 -45.58 -24.95 -17.10
N ASP A 192 -46.82 -25.38 -17.17
CA ASP A 192 -47.36 -26.52 -17.90
C ASP A 192 -46.81 -26.74 -19.32
N VAL A 193 -46.48 -28.01 -19.59
CA VAL A 193 -46.17 -28.52 -20.92
C VAL A 193 -47.48 -28.68 -21.68
N GLU A 194 -47.93 -27.63 -22.37
CA GLU A 194 -48.94 -27.79 -23.41
C GLU A 194 -48.66 -26.83 -24.59
N ASN A 195 -48.37 -27.47 -25.74
CA ASN A 195 -48.40 -26.95 -27.11
C ASN A 195 -47.44 -25.82 -27.49
N VAL A 196 -46.28 -26.18 -28.03
CA VAL A 196 -45.52 -25.35 -28.98
C VAL A 196 -45.07 -26.23 -30.16
N PRO A 197 -45.33 -25.86 -31.43
CA PRO A 197 -44.91 -26.65 -32.59
C PRO A 197 -43.40 -26.57 -32.80
N GLU A 198 -42.80 -27.69 -33.21
CA GLU A 198 -41.41 -27.76 -33.68
C GLU A 198 -41.25 -26.91 -34.95
N GLU A 199 -40.43 -25.86 -34.89
CA GLU A 199 -39.46 -25.54 -35.96
C GLU A 199 -38.47 -24.43 -35.55
N LYS A 200 -37.17 -24.81 -35.60
CA LYS A 200 -35.97 -24.01 -35.91
C LYS A 200 -35.62 -22.77 -35.05
N CYS A 201 -34.65 -22.95 -34.17
CA CYS A 201 -33.32 -22.31 -34.25
C CYS A 201 -32.41 -22.83 -33.11
N VAL A 202 -31.38 -23.59 -33.48
CA VAL A 202 -30.33 -24.07 -32.56
C VAL A 202 -29.31 -22.95 -32.38
N GLY A 203 -29.18 -22.47 -31.15
CA GLY A 203 -28.12 -21.59 -30.69
C GLY A 203 -27.80 -21.96 -29.24
N ASP A 204 -26.94 -22.96 -29.08
CA ASP A 204 -26.55 -23.51 -27.78
C ASP A 204 -25.54 -22.58 -27.11
N ILE A 205 -25.93 -21.95 -26.00
CA ILE A 205 -25.03 -21.18 -25.14
C ILE A 205 -24.57 -22.15 -24.04
N THR A 206 -23.51 -22.92 -24.32
CA THR A 206 -22.89 -23.78 -23.31
C THR A 206 -22.05 -22.93 -22.35
N GLY A 207 -22.40 -22.98 -21.07
CA GLY A 207 -21.67 -22.34 -19.99
C GLY A 207 -20.39 -23.11 -19.65
N GLY A 208 -19.25 -22.43 -19.69
CA GLY A 208 -18.02 -22.89 -19.05
C GLY A 208 -18.04 -22.49 -17.58
N GLN A 209 -17.99 -23.46 -16.67
CA GLN A 209 -17.67 -23.19 -15.26
C GLN A 209 -16.15 -23.02 -15.11
N GLU A 210 -15.71 -21.82 -14.74
CA GLU A 210 -14.37 -21.59 -14.21
C GLU A 210 -14.35 -21.96 -12.71
N GLU A 211 -13.59 -22.99 -12.35
CA GLU A 211 -13.36 -23.35 -10.95
C GLU A 211 -12.14 -22.60 -10.40
N PHE A 212 -12.39 -21.57 -9.58
CA PHE A 212 -11.35 -20.82 -8.90
C PHE A 212 -10.94 -21.52 -7.60
N THR A 213 -9.68 -21.95 -7.52
CA THR A 213 -9.12 -22.53 -6.28
C THR A 213 -8.23 -21.51 -5.57
N TYR A 214 -8.36 -21.46 -4.24
CA TYR A 214 -7.64 -20.54 -3.36
C TYR A 214 -6.49 -21.27 -2.66
N ASP A 215 -5.29 -20.72 -2.74
CA ASP A 215 -4.10 -21.24 -2.05
C ASP A 215 -3.85 -20.44 -0.76
N ASP A 216 -4.09 -21.09 0.39
CA ASP A 216 -3.94 -20.54 1.73
C ASP A 216 -2.49 -20.16 2.08
N VAL A 217 -1.50 -20.70 1.37
CA VAL A 217 -0.08 -20.47 1.69
C VAL A 217 0.45 -19.20 1.01
N THR A 218 0.03 -18.94 -0.22
CA THR A 218 0.53 -17.80 -1.03
C THR A 218 -0.44 -16.62 -1.09
N GLY A 219 -1.71 -16.82 -0.71
CA GLY A 219 -2.74 -15.79 -0.73
C GLY A 219 -3.06 -15.27 -2.13
N SER A 220 -2.82 -16.08 -3.17
CA SER A 220 -3.06 -15.74 -4.58
C SER A 220 -4.17 -16.59 -5.19
N PHE A 221 -4.85 -16.04 -6.22
CA PHE A 221 -5.84 -16.77 -7.01
C PHE A 221 -5.19 -17.26 -8.30
N GLY A 222 -5.26 -18.57 -8.56
CA GLY A 222 -4.87 -19.17 -9.83
C GLY A 222 -6.09 -19.78 -10.53
N ALA A 223 -6.25 -19.51 -11.82
CA ALA A 223 -7.21 -20.21 -12.67
C ALA A 223 -6.50 -21.40 -13.33
N LYS A 224 -7.06 -22.61 -13.20
CA LYS A 224 -6.67 -23.77 -14.02
C LYS A 224 -7.79 -24.01 -15.04
N THR A 225 -7.47 -23.93 -16.31
CA THR A 225 -8.33 -24.45 -17.38
C THR A 225 -8.24 -25.98 -17.37
N LEU A 226 -9.37 -26.64 -17.13
CA LEU A 226 -9.47 -28.10 -17.15
C LEU A 226 -9.84 -28.54 -18.58
N GLY A 227 -8.91 -29.23 -19.26
CA GLY A 227 -9.22 -30.17 -20.35
C GLY A 227 -8.99 -29.67 -21.79
N ASP A 228 -7.78 -29.94 -22.30
CA ASP A 228 -7.62 -30.30 -23.71
C ASP A 228 -8.25 -31.70 -23.92
N ILE A 229 -9.47 -31.74 -24.44
CA ILE A 229 -9.99 -32.94 -25.11
C ILE A 229 -9.94 -32.64 -26.60
N GLY A 230 -8.93 -33.21 -27.26
CA GLY A 230 -8.74 -33.10 -28.70
C GLY A 230 -9.88 -33.78 -29.46
N CYS A 231 -10.53 -33.00 -30.33
CA CYS A 231 -11.18 -33.52 -31.51
C CYS A 231 -10.18 -33.40 -32.66
N ALA A 232 -9.57 -34.52 -33.06
CA ALA A 232 -8.83 -34.63 -34.30
C ALA A 232 -9.80 -34.52 -35.50
N PRO A 233 -9.44 -33.86 -36.61
CA PRO A 233 -10.17 -34.01 -37.85
C PRO A 233 -9.75 -35.32 -38.56
N GLU A 234 -10.76 -36.03 -39.07
CA GLU A 234 -10.64 -37.26 -39.86
C GLU A 234 -9.62 -37.17 -41.00
N GLU A 235 -8.75 -38.18 -41.09
CA GLU A 235 -8.08 -38.56 -42.34
C GLU A 235 -9.11 -39.00 -43.37
N LYS A 236 -9.11 -38.34 -44.54
CA LYS A 236 -9.49 -38.98 -45.81
C LYS A 236 -8.42 -38.70 -46.85
N THR A 237 -7.73 -39.78 -47.22
CA THR A 237 -6.73 -39.92 -48.28
C THR A 237 -7.40 -40.28 -49.62
N TYR A 238 -6.62 -40.17 -50.71
CA TYR A 238 -6.89 -40.33 -52.16
C TYR A 238 -7.26 -39.04 -52.90
N GLY A 239 -6.60 -38.62 -53.98
CA GLY A 239 -5.54 -39.20 -54.78
C GLY A 239 -5.65 -38.69 -56.23
N ASP A 240 -4.54 -38.11 -56.72
CA ASP A 240 -4.03 -38.21 -58.10
C ASP A 240 -4.61 -37.32 -59.25
N ILE A 241 -3.68 -36.97 -60.17
CA ILE A 241 -3.83 -36.62 -61.61
C ILE A 241 -3.95 -35.12 -62.04
N SER A 242 -2.80 -34.57 -62.46
CA SER A 242 -2.43 -33.77 -63.67
C SER A 242 -3.31 -32.67 -64.31
N GLY A 243 -2.64 -31.63 -64.83
CA GLY A 243 -3.03 -30.80 -66.00
C GLY A 243 -2.96 -29.29 -65.73
N GLU A 244 -1.88 -28.58 -66.11
CA GLU A 244 -1.57 -27.95 -67.41
C GLU A 244 -2.02 -26.48 -67.58
N TYR A 245 -1.01 -25.65 -67.92
CA TYR A 245 -0.97 -24.47 -68.80
C TYR A 245 -1.68 -23.15 -68.48
N GLY A 246 -0.92 -22.05 -68.67
CA GLY A 246 -1.43 -20.69 -68.82
C GLY A 246 -0.36 -19.60 -68.64
N SER A 247 0.59 -19.51 -69.57
CA SER A 247 1.47 -18.36 -69.75
C SER A 247 0.74 -17.25 -70.51
N GLU A 248 0.87 -15.98 -70.11
CA GLU A 248 0.95 -14.88 -71.07
C GLU A 248 1.66 -13.65 -70.48
N LYS A 249 2.53 -13.09 -71.32
CA LYS A 249 3.34 -11.87 -71.14
C LYS A 249 2.58 -10.68 -71.74
N GLU A 250 2.93 -9.47 -71.32
CA GLU A 250 3.10 -8.24 -72.14
C GLU A 250 3.29 -7.09 -71.12
N ASP A 251 4.48 -6.53 -70.93
CA ASP A 251 5.29 -5.62 -71.77
C ASP A 251 4.88 -4.12 -71.69
N ASP A 252 5.93 -3.32 -71.54
CA ASP A 252 6.13 -1.92 -71.92
C ASP A 252 5.63 -0.73 -71.06
N MET A 253 6.62 -0.14 -70.35
CA MET A 253 7.12 1.26 -70.45
C MET A 253 7.35 1.95 -69.10
#